data_AF-A0A853Q2P1-F1
#
_entry.id   AF-A0A853Q2P1-F1
#
_cell.length_a   1.000
_cell.length_b   1.000
_cell.length_c   1.000
_cell.angle_alpha   90.00
_cell.angle_beta   90.00
_cell.angle_gamma   90.00
#
_symmetry.space_group_name_H-M   'P 1'
#
loop_
_entity.id
_entity.type
_entity.pdbx_description
1 polymer ?
#
loop_
_entity_poly.entity_id
_entity_poly.type
_entity_poly.pdbx_seq_one_letter_code
_entity_poly.pdbx_strand_id
1 'polypeptide(L)' 'MLPEGANKKIFCRLYKINEEDYFSMLSALEGKDIIGSITVKTH' A
#
# COMPACT_ATOMS: atom_id res chain seq x y z
N MET A 1 6.49 3.82 2.96
CA MET A 1 7.16 2.77 2.17
C MET A 1 6.09 1.81 1.74
N LEU A 2 6.00 1.55 0.46
CA LEU A 2 5.02 0.61 -0.06
C LEU A 2 5.44 -0.81 0.28
N PRO A 3 4.49 -1.75 0.41
CA PRO A 3 4.85 -3.16 0.53
C PRO A 3 5.65 -3.60 -0.70
N GLU A 4 6.76 -4.31 -0.46
CA GLU A 4 7.67 -4.82 -1.48
C GLU A 4 7.65 -6.36 -1.54
N GLY A 5 8.12 -6.93 -2.66
CA GLY A 5 8.26 -8.38 -2.82
C GLY A 5 6.96 -9.16 -2.60
N ALA A 6 6.99 -10.18 -1.73
CA ALA A 6 5.81 -10.99 -1.43
C ALA A 6 4.68 -10.18 -0.76
N ASN A 7 5.03 -9.20 0.08
CA ASN A 7 4.05 -8.33 0.75
C ASN A 7 3.30 -7.48 -0.27
N LYS A 8 3.97 -7.02 -1.32
CA LYS A 8 3.34 -6.29 -2.44
C LYS A 8 2.24 -7.14 -3.08
N LYS A 9 2.57 -8.37 -3.45
CA LYS A 9 1.64 -9.30 -4.11
C LYS A 9 0.44 -9.64 -3.24
N ILE A 10 0.67 -9.91 -1.95
CA ILE A 10 -0.40 -10.20 -1.00
C ILE A 10 -1.30 -8.97 -0.84
N PHE A 11 -0.72 -7.77 -0.68
CA PHE A 11 -1.45 -6.52 -0.56
C PHE A 11 -2.30 -6.23 -1.80
N CYS A 12 -1.70 -6.25 -2.99
CA CYS A 12 -2.40 -6.04 -4.25
C CYS A 12 -3.53 -7.06 -4.46
N ARG A 13 -3.33 -8.33 -4.07
CA ARG A 13 -4.39 -9.34 -4.12
C ARG A 13 -5.51 -9.11 -3.09
N LEU A 14 -5.17 -8.67 -1.88
CA LEU A 14 -6.13 -8.39 -0.80
C LEU A 14 -7.04 -7.22 -1.16
N TYR A 15 -6.46 -6.15 -1.69
CA TYR A 15 -7.19 -4.91 -2.02
C TYR A 15 -7.63 -4.83 -3.48
N LYS A 16 -7.35 -5.88 -4.28
CA LYS A 16 -7.61 -5.93 -5.73
C LYS A 16 -7.03 -4.73 -6.48
N ILE A 17 -5.82 -4.32 -6.09
CA ILE A 17 -5.08 -3.20 -6.67
C ILE A 17 -4.10 -3.75 -7.70
N ASN A 18 -3.96 -3.07 -8.82
CA ASN A 18 -2.93 -3.40 -9.80
C ASN A 18 -1.54 -3.17 -9.18
N GLU A 19 -0.62 -4.13 -9.31
CA GLU A 19 0.75 -4.02 -8.79
C GLU A 19 1.55 -2.85 -9.40
N GLU A 20 1.13 -2.33 -10.56
CA GLU A 20 1.75 -1.19 -11.21
C GLU A 20 1.10 0.16 -10.82
N ASP A 21 -0.05 0.12 -10.13
CA ASP A 21 -0.77 1.31 -9.69
C ASP A 21 -0.36 1.74 -8.27
N TYR A 22 0.76 2.45 -8.22
CA TYR A 22 1.34 2.95 -6.97
C TYR A 22 0.46 3.97 -6.25
N PHE A 23 -0.40 4.71 -6.97
CA PHE A 23 -1.29 5.69 -6.36
C PHE A 23 -2.45 5.00 -5.63
N SER A 24 -3.08 4.02 -6.28
CA SER A 24 -4.09 3.18 -5.63
C SER A 24 -3.49 2.42 -4.45
N MET A 25 -2.25 1.95 -4.56
CA MET A 25 -1.54 1.38 -3.41
C MET A 25 -1.43 2.38 -2.27
N LEU A 26 -0.92 3.59 -2.50
CA LEU A 26 -0.81 4.63 -1.45
C LEU A 26 -2.15 4.97 -0.80
N SER A 27 -3.21 5.15 -1.59
CA SER A 27 -4.55 5.45 -1.09
C SER A 27 -5.11 4.31 -0.21
N ALA A 28 -4.84 3.05 -0.56
CA ALA A 28 -5.26 1.92 0.27
C ALA A 28 -4.44 1.75 1.57
N LEU A 29 -3.28 2.39 1.68
CA LEU A 29 -2.50 2.48 2.92
C LEU A 29 -2.92 3.67 3.79
N GLU A 30 -3.76 4.58 3.27
CA GLU A 30 -4.23 5.75 4.02
C GLU A 30 -4.94 5.30 5.31
N GLY A 31 -4.46 5.80 6.45
CA GLY A 31 -4.99 5.44 7.77
C GLY A 31 -4.62 4.04 8.28
N LYS A 32 -3.80 3.27 7.58
CA LYS A 32 -3.29 1.97 8.06
C LYS A 32 -1.88 2.09 8.60
N ASP A 33 -1.71 1.69 9.86
CA ASP A 33 -0.39 1.54 10.46
C ASP A 33 0.22 0.23 9.99
N ILE A 34 1.12 0.34 9.03
CA ILE A 34 1.78 -0.80 8.42
C ILE A 34 3.24 -0.67 8.81
N ILE A 35 3.75 -1.64 9.55
CA ILE A 35 5.13 -1.63 10.03
C ILE A 35 6.07 -1.49 8.84
N GLY A 36 6.83 -0.39 8.81
CA GLY A 36 7.71 -0.03 7.69
C GLY A 36 7.11 0.96 6.68
N SER A 37 5.83 1.32 6.75
CA SER A 37 5.21 2.26 5.80
C SER A 37 5.13 3.70 6.33
N ILE A 38 5.76 4.65 5.62
CA ILE A 38 5.45 6.09 5.72
C ILE A 38 3.94 6.31 5.55
N THR A 39 3.27 6.68 6.64
CA THR A 39 1.88 7.12 6.66
C THR A 39 1.79 8.49 6.00
N VAL A 40 1.16 8.57 4.83
CA VAL A 40 0.81 9.86 4.22
C VAL A 40 -0.41 10.38 4.97
N LYS A 41 -0.22 11.42 5.79
CA LYS A 41 -1.33 12.19 6.37
C LYS A 41 -1.64 13.33 5.42
N THR A 42 -2.83 13.31 4.84
CA THR A 42 -3.39 14.45 4.10
C THR A 42 -3.83 15.49 5.14
N HIS A 43 -3.23 16.68 5.11
CA HIS A 43 -3.62 17.83 5.93
C HIS A 43 -4.44 18.82 5.09
#